data_AF-Q0U717-F1
#
_entry.id   AF-Q0U717-F1
#
_cell.length_a   1.000
_cell.length_b   1.000
_cell.length_c   1.000
_cell.angle_alpha   90.00
_cell.angle_beta   90.00
_cell.angle_gamma   90.00
#
_symmetry.space_group_name_H-M   'P 1'
#
loop_
_entity.id
_entity.type
_entity.pdbx_description
1 polymer ?
#
loop_
_entity_poly.entity_id
_entity_poly.type
_entity_poly.pdbx_seq_one_letter_code
_entity_poly.pdbx_strand_id
1 'polypeptide(L)'
;MVFYWTKLATPELLMETQTKSSNAAFYLLKHVAQHWVNQLEMTNTTITKAEWFSEDYQARMDDNISRRKWKAELVKINEIAKDINYMRQQLNHFWRAMYLNLERLGVQLGCESVDENASLAIKDAQKDFITIHARMQPLRNRAEALTSVSNDIANLRTAFRGVADGEFSLRLSLFASVVFPLTLLAGIFSMGDDYRPGRPQFWKLWAIGVPFCVTVALGLVYGKHPWTVFIDLWEYAGDWVKRRGLVQSRAHENSFEKVTGKEQSGSAAKNRPYAEKKSLKRAAYRADEEQAVIA
;
A
#
# COMPACT_ATOMS: atom_id res chain seq x y z
N MET A 1 40.35 -21.98 2.83
CA MET A 1 40.45 -23.45 2.63
C MET A 1 41.65 -24.07 3.33
N VAL A 2 42.89 -23.62 3.09
CA VAL A 2 44.11 -24.18 3.73
C VAL A 2 44.05 -24.14 5.27
N PHE A 3 43.52 -23.06 5.84
CA PHE A 3 43.32 -22.95 7.28
C PHE A 3 42.43 -24.06 7.87
N TYR A 4 41.31 -24.38 7.22
CA TYR A 4 40.38 -25.40 7.71
C TYR A 4 41.01 -26.80 7.68
N TRP A 5 41.72 -27.12 6.60
CA TRP A 5 42.44 -28.40 6.49
C TRP A 5 43.60 -28.54 7.47
N THR A 6 44.25 -27.44 7.86
CA THR A 6 45.42 -27.48 8.76
C THR A 6 45.07 -27.35 10.24
N LYS A 7 43.95 -26.72 10.59
CA LYS A 7 43.58 -26.44 11.98
C LYS A 7 42.33 -27.16 12.48
N LEU A 8 41.42 -27.56 11.59
CA LEU A 8 40.09 -28.04 11.95
C LEU A 8 39.77 -29.45 11.41
N ALA A 9 40.67 -30.04 10.62
CA ALA A 9 40.46 -31.37 10.06
C ALA A 9 40.70 -32.47 11.10
N THR A 10 39.66 -33.26 11.35
CA THR A 10 39.74 -34.49 12.13
C THR A 10 40.71 -35.46 11.44
N PRO A 11 41.55 -36.21 12.18
CA PRO A 11 42.45 -37.20 11.57
C PRO A 11 41.72 -38.25 10.72
N GLU A 12 40.50 -38.64 11.12
CA GLU A 12 39.62 -39.53 10.35
C GLU A 12 39.30 -38.96 8.96
N LEU A 13 38.92 -37.67 8.89
CA LEU A 13 38.63 -36.98 7.63
C LEU A 13 39.87 -36.91 6.73
N LEU A 14 41.06 -36.73 7.32
CA LEU A 14 42.32 -36.74 6.55
C LEU A 14 42.60 -38.11 5.95
N MET A 15 42.41 -39.20 6.71
CA MET A 15 42.54 -40.57 6.20
C MET A 15 41.51 -40.85 5.10
N GLU A 16 40.25 -40.47 5.30
CA GLU A 16 39.21 -40.63 4.28
C GLU A 16 39.43 -39.75 3.04
N THR A 17 40.12 -38.63 3.17
CA THR A 17 40.46 -37.76 2.04
C THR A 17 41.60 -38.35 1.23
N GLN A 18 42.52 -39.06 1.87
CA GLN A 18 43.57 -39.80 1.17
C GLN A 18 43.00 -41.00 0.39
N THR A 19 41.96 -41.67 0.91
CA THR A 19 41.31 -42.79 0.21
C THR A 19 40.37 -42.33 -0.91
N LYS A 20 39.58 -41.27 -0.68
CA LYS A 20 38.67 -40.70 -1.66
C LYS A 20 38.98 -39.21 -1.87
N SER A 21 39.55 -38.88 -3.04
CA SER A 21 39.92 -37.50 -3.40
C SER A 21 38.75 -36.52 -3.38
N SER A 22 37.51 -36.98 -3.59
CA SER A 22 36.29 -36.17 -3.51
C SER A 22 36.07 -35.54 -2.14
N ASN A 23 36.59 -36.15 -1.06
CA ASN A 23 36.47 -35.60 0.29
C ASN A 23 37.30 -34.32 0.49
N ALA A 24 38.25 -34.02 -0.40
CA ALA A 24 38.99 -32.74 -0.37
C ALA A 24 38.08 -31.52 -0.54
N ALA A 25 36.87 -31.70 -1.10
CA ALA A 25 35.87 -30.66 -1.24
C ALA A 25 34.97 -30.47 0.00
N PHE A 26 35.15 -31.26 1.07
CA PHE A 26 34.28 -31.25 2.25
C PHE A 26 34.01 -29.84 2.81
N TYR A 27 35.06 -29.10 3.15
CA TYR A 27 34.91 -27.74 3.70
C TYR A 27 34.39 -26.73 2.68
N LEU A 28 34.62 -26.96 1.38
CA LEU A 28 34.10 -26.08 0.33
C LEU A 28 32.59 -26.24 0.23
N LEU A 29 32.10 -27.48 0.20
CA LEU A 29 30.67 -27.78 0.18
C LEU A 29 29.98 -27.24 1.42
N LYS A 30 30.59 -27.40 2.60
CA LYS A 30 30.08 -26.84 3.85
C LYS A 30 30.02 -25.31 3.85
N HIS A 31 31.03 -24.65 3.28
CA HIS A 31 31.01 -23.19 3.13
C HIS A 31 29.93 -22.71 2.16
N VAL A 32 29.74 -23.44 1.05
CA VAL A 32 28.66 -23.17 0.10
C VAL A 32 27.31 -23.35 0.79
N ALA A 33 27.09 -24.44 1.52
CA ALA A 33 25.86 -24.66 2.29
C ALA A 33 25.60 -23.52 3.29
N GLN A 34 26.63 -23.05 4.02
CA GLN A 34 26.51 -21.90 4.91
C GLN A 34 26.08 -20.63 4.16
N HIS A 35 26.65 -20.37 2.99
CA HIS A 35 26.27 -19.21 2.18
C HIS A 35 24.79 -19.30 1.75
N TRP A 36 24.32 -20.49 1.38
CA TRP A 36 22.91 -20.73 1.07
C TRP A 36 21.99 -20.49 2.27
N VAL A 37 22.37 -20.93 3.47
CA VAL A 37 21.61 -20.66 4.70
C VAL A 37 21.55 -19.16 4.97
N ASN A 38 22.66 -18.44 4.88
CA ASN A 38 22.68 -16.99 5.07
C ASN A 38 21.77 -16.26 4.06
N GLN A 39 21.77 -16.70 2.80
CA GLN A 39 20.89 -16.14 1.77
C GLN A 39 19.40 -16.40 2.07
N LEU A 40 19.10 -17.58 2.62
CA LEU A 40 17.76 -17.97 3.05
C LEU A 40 17.29 -17.10 4.22
N GLU A 41 18.15 -16.85 5.20
CA GLU A 41 17.85 -15.95 6.33
C GLU A 41 17.61 -14.51 5.87
N MET A 42 18.45 -13.98 4.96
CA MET A 42 18.20 -12.66 4.37
C MET A 42 16.83 -12.61 3.68
N THR A 43 16.47 -13.66 2.94
CA THR A 43 15.17 -13.74 2.27
C THR A 43 14.02 -13.80 3.28
N ASN A 44 14.16 -14.59 4.35
CA ASN A 44 13.17 -14.70 5.42
C ASN A 44 12.93 -13.36 6.13
N THR A 45 13.99 -12.62 6.47
CA THR A 45 13.84 -11.28 7.08
C THR A 45 13.12 -10.30 6.17
N THR A 46 13.38 -10.36 4.86
CA THR A 46 12.69 -9.50 3.89
C THR A 46 11.23 -9.89 3.71
N ILE A 47 10.91 -11.18 3.63
CA ILE A 47 9.52 -11.67 3.58
C ILE A 47 8.77 -11.22 4.83
N THR A 48 9.37 -11.37 6.00
CA THR A 48 8.76 -10.96 7.28
C THR A 48 8.51 -9.45 7.33
N LYS A 49 9.43 -8.62 6.79
CA LYS A 49 9.21 -7.17 6.66
C LYS A 49 8.05 -6.85 5.71
N ALA A 50 7.92 -7.58 4.61
CA ALA A 50 6.84 -7.40 3.66
C ALA A 50 5.48 -7.81 4.24
N GLU A 51 5.43 -8.90 4.99
CA GLU A 51 4.22 -9.33 5.73
C GLU A 51 3.82 -8.29 6.76
N TRP A 52 4.76 -7.82 7.59
CA TRP A 52 4.49 -6.78 8.59
C TRP A 52 3.96 -5.50 7.95
N PHE A 53 4.50 -5.12 6.80
CA PHE A 53 3.98 -3.99 6.04
C PHE A 53 2.55 -4.23 5.53
N SER A 54 2.27 -5.41 4.98
CA SER A 54 0.94 -5.77 4.50
C SER A 54 -0.09 -5.70 5.62
N GLU A 55 0.23 -6.24 6.79
CA GLU A 55 -0.64 -6.22 7.98
C GLU A 55 -0.85 -4.80 8.51
N ASP A 56 0.22 -4.01 8.67
CA ASP A 56 0.11 -2.62 9.16
C ASP A 56 -0.67 -1.74 8.17
N TYR A 57 -0.56 -2.01 6.87
CA TYR A 57 -1.31 -1.31 5.85
C TYR A 57 -2.81 -1.60 5.96
N GLN A 58 -3.20 -2.88 6.06
CA GLN A 58 -4.61 -3.26 6.27
C GLN A 58 -5.19 -2.65 7.55
N ALA A 59 -4.40 -2.58 8.63
CA ALA A 59 -4.86 -2.05 9.91
C ALA A 59 -5.00 -0.51 9.96
N ARG A 60 -4.31 0.24 9.08
CA ARG A 60 -4.23 1.71 9.14
C ARG A 60 -4.94 2.44 8.01
N MET A 61 -5.67 1.72 7.15
CA MET A 61 -6.50 2.34 6.12
C MET A 61 -7.66 3.10 6.80
N ASP A 62 -7.44 4.39 7.04
CA ASP A 62 -8.43 5.31 7.59
C ASP A 62 -9.34 5.79 6.45
N ASP A 63 -10.66 5.73 6.64
CA ASP A 63 -11.65 6.03 5.60
C ASP A 63 -11.60 7.50 5.13
N ASN A 64 -11.00 8.39 5.94
CA ASN A 64 -10.95 9.83 5.70
C ASN A 64 -9.57 10.34 5.22
N ILE A 65 -8.78 9.51 4.52
CA ILE A 65 -7.48 9.95 3.99
C ILE A 65 -7.66 10.94 2.83
N SER A 66 -6.98 12.09 2.90
CA SER A 66 -6.97 13.06 1.81
C SER A 66 -6.36 12.47 0.52
N ARG A 67 -6.89 12.84 -0.66
CA ARG A 67 -6.41 12.32 -1.96
C ARG A 67 -4.90 12.47 -2.17
N ARG A 68 -4.29 13.55 -1.67
CA ARG A 68 -2.83 13.77 -1.77
C ARG A 68 -2.05 12.76 -0.93
N LYS A 69 -2.47 12.53 0.31
CA LYS A 69 -1.85 11.54 1.20
C LYS A 69 -2.02 10.13 0.63
N TRP A 70 -3.21 9.83 0.11
CA TRP A 70 -3.47 8.55 -0.57
C TRP A 70 -2.56 8.33 -1.77
N LYS A 71 -2.36 9.34 -2.63
CA LYS A 71 -1.44 9.24 -3.77
C LYS A 71 0.00 8.96 -3.33
N ALA A 72 0.46 9.57 -2.24
CA ALA A 72 1.77 9.30 -1.68
C ALA A 72 1.87 7.87 -1.13
N GLU A 73 0.84 7.39 -0.43
CA GLU A 73 0.77 5.99 0.02
C GLU A 73 0.77 5.01 -1.17
N LEU A 74 0.01 5.27 -2.25
CA LEU A 74 0.03 4.45 -3.46
C LEU A 74 1.43 4.30 -4.08
N VAL A 75 2.26 5.34 -4.04
CA VAL A 75 3.65 5.26 -4.52
C VAL A 75 4.45 4.31 -3.66
N LYS A 76 4.38 4.43 -2.32
CA LYS A 76 5.08 3.54 -1.39
C LYS A 76 4.64 2.09 -1.55
N ILE A 77 3.35 1.85 -1.68
CA ILE A 77 2.83 0.49 -1.85
C ILE A 77 3.30 -0.09 -3.19
N ASN A 78 3.36 0.72 -4.25
CA ASN A 78 3.87 0.27 -5.54
C ASN A 78 5.37 -0.06 -5.49
N GLU A 79 6.16 0.67 -4.71
CA GLU A 79 7.56 0.32 -4.43
C GLU A 79 7.65 -1.02 -3.71
N ILE A 80 6.80 -1.24 -2.70
CA ILE A 80 6.79 -2.50 -1.95
C ILE A 80 6.29 -3.68 -2.79
N ALA A 81 5.28 -3.46 -3.63
CA ALA A 81 4.79 -4.44 -4.59
C ALA A 81 5.91 -4.86 -5.58
N LYS A 82 6.73 -3.89 -6.02
CA LYS A 82 7.92 -4.15 -6.84
C LYS A 82 8.95 -4.97 -6.07
N ASP A 83 9.22 -4.64 -4.81
CA ASP A 83 10.16 -5.37 -3.95
C ASP A 83 9.69 -6.82 -3.72
N ILE A 84 8.39 -7.03 -3.42
CA ILE A 84 7.80 -8.38 -3.29
C ILE A 84 8.00 -9.19 -4.58
N ASN A 85 7.75 -8.59 -5.74
CA ASN A 85 7.93 -9.30 -7.02
C ASN A 85 9.40 -9.60 -7.31
N TYR A 86 10.32 -8.69 -6.98
CA TYR A 86 11.77 -8.93 -7.09
C TYR A 86 12.20 -10.09 -6.17
N MET A 87 11.75 -10.09 -4.92
CA MET A 87 12.02 -11.17 -3.96
C MET A 87 11.49 -12.51 -4.45
N ARG A 88 10.28 -12.54 -5.02
CA ARG A 88 9.70 -13.75 -5.63
C ARG A 88 10.56 -14.26 -6.79
N GLN A 89 11.00 -13.38 -7.69
CA GLN A 89 11.88 -13.76 -8.80
C GLN A 89 13.21 -14.31 -8.30
N GLN A 90 13.80 -13.65 -7.31
CA GLN A 90 15.05 -14.07 -6.69
C GLN A 90 14.91 -15.43 -6.00
N LEU A 91 13.83 -15.65 -5.25
CA LEU A 91 13.54 -16.92 -4.58
C LEU A 91 13.31 -18.06 -5.60
N ASN A 92 12.60 -17.80 -6.69
CA ASN A 92 12.42 -18.77 -7.77
C ASN A 92 13.74 -19.11 -8.47
N HIS A 93 14.61 -18.11 -8.68
CA HIS A 93 15.95 -18.34 -9.22
C HIS A 93 16.77 -19.22 -8.28
N PHE A 94 16.79 -18.91 -6.98
CA PHE A 94 17.48 -19.71 -5.96
C PHE A 94 16.93 -21.11 -5.83
N TRP A 95 15.61 -21.26 -5.85
CA TRP A 95 14.94 -22.56 -5.85
C TRP A 95 15.38 -23.42 -7.02
N ARG A 96 15.40 -22.86 -8.24
CA ARG A 96 15.85 -23.58 -9.44
C ARG A 96 17.34 -23.95 -9.37
N ALA A 97 18.18 -23.06 -8.85
CA ALA A 97 19.59 -23.36 -8.66
C ALA A 97 19.80 -24.47 -7.61
N MET A 98 19.03 -24.45 -6.52
CA MET A 98 19.02 -25.50 -5.49
C MET A 98 18.61 -26.86 -6.07
N TYR A 99 17.54 -26.86 -6.86
CA TYR A 99 17.04 -28.04 -7.56
C TYR A 99 18.12 -28.67 -8.45
N LEU A 100 18.79 -27.85 -9.28
CA LEU A 100 19.89 -28.33 -10.14
C LEU A 100 21.10 -28.83 -9.34
N ASN A 101 21.39 -28.22 -8.18
CA ASN A 101 22.49 -28.67 -7.32
C ASN A 101 22.17 -30.02 -6.67
N LEU A 102 20.92 -30.24 -6.23
CA LEU A 102 20.46 -31.54 -5.73
C LEU A 102 20.55 -32.62 -6.81
N GLU A 103 20.09 -32.34 -8.03
CA GLU A 103 20.20 -33.28 -9.15
C GLU A 103 21.67 -33.62 -9.47
N ARG A 104 22.57 -32.63 -9.44
CA ARG A 104 24.01 -32.84 -9.65
C ARG A 104 24.68 -33.63 -8.54
N LEU A 105 24.15 -33.58 -7.33
CA LEU A 105 24.60 -34.41 -6.21
C LEU A 105 24.00 -35.81 -6.26
N GLY A 106 23.16 -36.12 -7.26
CA GLY A 106 22.51 -37.43 -7.41
C GLY A 106 21.25 -37.60 -6.56
N VAL A 107 20.72 -36.52 -5.96
CA VAL A 107 19.48 -36.56 -5.18
C VAL A 107 18.31 -36.24 -6.10
N GLN A 108 17.38 -37.18 -6.23
CA GLN A 108 16.12 -36.97 -6.93
C GLN A 108 15.06 -36.52 -5.93
N LEU A 109 14.44 -35.38 -6.18
CA LEU A 109 13.37 -34.85 -5.35
C LEU A 109 12.15 -35.78 -5.39
N GLY A 110 11.71 -36.24 -4.22
CA GLY A 110 10.66 -37.27 -4.06
C GLY A 110 11.21 -38.64 -3.64
N CYS A 111 12.51 -38.89 -3.83
CA CYS A 111 13.23 -40.04 -3.29
C CYS A 111 14.43 -39.52 -2.50
N GLU A 112 14.17 -38.94 -1.32
CA GLU A 112 15.17 -38.34 -0.42
C GLU A 112 16.06 -39.39 0.28
N SER A 113 16.47 -40.44 -0.42
CA SER A 113 17.49 -41.36 0.07
C SER A 113 18.85 -40.76 -0.21
N VAL A 114 19.58 -40.47 0.87
CA VAL A 114 21.01 -40.15 0.80
C VAL A 114 21.75 -41.37 0.27
N ASP A 115 22.62 -41.19 -0.71
CA ASP A 115 23.40 -42.31 -1.25
C ASP A 115 24.43 -42.77 -0.20
N GLU A 116 24.20 -43.94 0.38
CA GLU A 116 25.08 -44.50 1.42
C GLU A 116 26.46 -44.88 0.88
N ASN A 117 26.58 -45.11 -0.42
CA ASN A 117 27.84 -45.52 -1.06
C ASN A 117 28.71 -44.31 -1.45
N ALA A 118 28.15 -43.09 -1.42
CA ALA A 118 28.85 -41.87 -1.79
C ALA A 118 30.02 -41.54 -0.84
N SER A 119 30.85 -40.58 -1.24
CA SER A 119 31.90 -40.06 -0.34
C SER A 119 31.28 -39.26 0.81
N LEU A 120 31.94 -39.22 1.97
CA LEU A 120 31.45 -38.52 3.16
C LEU A 120 31.10 -37.06 2.85
N ALA A 121 31.92 -36.37 2.05
CA ALA A 121 31.66 -35.00 1.64
C ALA A 121 30.40 -34.83 0.79
N ILE A 122 30.11 -35.77 -0.11
CA ILE A 122 28.89 -35.74 -0.91
C ILE A 122 27.70 -36.07 -0.02
N LYS A 123 27.82 -37.07 0.86
CA LYS A 123 26.76 -37.48 1.80
C LYS A 123 26.30 -36.32 2.71
N ASP A 124 27.27 -35.62 3.31
CA ASP A 124 26.98 -34.47 4.19
C ASP A 124 26.35 -33.32 3.38
N ALA A 125 26.88 -33.03 2.19
CA ALA A 125 26.31 -32.02 1.31
C ALA A 125 24.87 -32.37 0.88
N GLN A 126 24.58 -33.61 0.51
CA GLN A 126 23.23 -34.06 0.18
C GLN A 126 22.27 -33.77 1.34
N LYS A 127 22.65 -34.13 2.57
CA LYS A 127 21.83 -33.88 3.78
C LYS A 127 21.60 -32.39 4.03
N ASP A 128 22.64 -31.57 3.91
CA ASP A 128 22.56 -30.12 4.09
C ASP A 128 21.64 -29.49 3.04
N PHE A 129 21.82 -29.83 1.76
CA PHE A 129 21.02 -29.28 0.66
C PHE A 129 19.55 -29.73 0.71
N ILE A 130 19.26 -30.98 1.10
CA ILE A 130 17.89 -31.44 1.35
C ILE A 130 17.26 -30.62 2.48
N THR A 131 17.99 -30.39 3.57
CA THR A 131 17.50 -29.59 4.70
C THR A 131 17.23 -28.13 4.29
N ILE A 132 18.12 -27.53 3.51
CA ILE A 132 17.95 -26.17 2.98
C ILE A 132 16.73 -26.10 2.05
N HIS A 133 16.58 -27.09 1.17
CA HIS A 133 15.42 -27.19 0.28
C HIS A 133 14.10 -27.28 1.06
N ALA A 134 14.03 -28.15 2.08
CA ALA A 134 12.86 -28.28 2.94
C ALA A 134 12.51 -26.97 3.67
N ARG A 135 13.52 -26.19 4.10
CA ARG A 135 13.31 -24.86 4.70
C ARG A 135 12.90 -23.79 3.70
N MET A 136 13.31 -23.91 2.43
CA MET A 136 13.00 -22.93 1.40
C MET A 136 11.55 -23.03 0.92
N GLN A 137 10.95 -24.22 0.95
CA GLN A 137 9.57 -24.46 0.51
C GLN A 137 8.52 -23.59 1.24
N PRO A 138 8.46 -23.51 2.57
CA PRO A 138 7.51 -22.63 3.26
C PRO A 138 7.73 -21.15 2.97
N LEU A 139 9.00 -20.71 2.80
CA LEU A 139 9.30 -19.33 2.41
C LEU A 139 8.77 -18.99 1.02
N ARG A 140 8.86 -19.96 0.10
CA ARG A 140 8.29 -19.81 -1.24
C ARG A 140 6.77 -19.68 -1.19
N ASN A 141 6.10 -20.54 -0.44
CA ASN A 141 4.65 -20.46 -0.27
C ASN A 141 4.22 -19.10 0.31
N ARG A 142 4.97 -18.57 1.29
CA ARG A 142 4.74 -17.23 1.86
C ARG A 142 4.95 -16.12 0.82
N ALA A 143 6.03 -16.18 0.03
CA ALA A 143 6.28 -15.22 -1.03
C ALA A 143 5.22 -15.26 -2.16
N GLU A 144 4.71 -16.44 -2.49
CA GLU A 144 3.59 -16.61 -3.42
C GLU A 144 2.30 -16.01 -2.85
N ALA A 145 2.02 -16.20 -1.55
CA ALA A 145 0.89 -15.55 -0.88
C ALA A 145 1.00 -14.01 -0.90
N LEU A 146 2.19 -13.44 -0.68
CA LEU A 146 2.40 -11.98 -0.82
C LEU A 146 2.18 -11.47 -2.26
N THR A 147 2.25 -12.36 -3.26
CA THR A 147 1.99 -11.97 -4.65
C THR A 147 0.52 -11.67 -4.89
N SER A 148 -0.42 -12.34 -4.22
CA SER A 148 -1.84 -11.99 -4.33
C SER A 148 -2.10 -10.59 -3.77
N VAL A 149 -1.49 -10.24 -2.63
CA VAL A 149 -1.56 -8.89 -2.04
C VAL A 149 -1.04 -7.84 -3.04
N SER A 150 0.09 -8.13 -3.70
CA SER A 150 0.65 -7.25 -4.75
C SER A 150 -0.31 -7.06 -5.93
N ASN A 151 -1.03 -8.11 -6.34
CA ASN A 151 -2.06 -8.01 -7.38
C ASN A 151 -3.26 -7.18 -6.93
N ASP A 152 -3.71 -7.34 -5.67
CA ASP A 152 -4.82 -6.55 -5.12
C ASP A 152 -4.49 -5.06 -5.09
N ILE A 153 -3.25 -4.73 -4.72
CA ILE A 153 -2.71 -3.37 -4.79
C ILE A 153 -2.74 -2.83 -6.23
N ALA A 154 -2.32 -3.63 -7.20
CA ALA A 154 -2.32 -3.22 -8.61
C ALA A 154 -3.74 -2.99 -9.15
N ASN A 155 -4.69 -3.84 -8.75
CA ASN A 155 -6.11 -3.68 -9.06
C ASN A 155 -6.67 -2.41 -8.43
N LEU A 156 -6.36 -2.16 -7.16
CA LEU A 156 -6.76 -0.97 -6.43
C LEU A 156 -6.21 0.31 -7.09
N ARG A 157 -4.94 0.33 -7.52
CA ARG A 157 -4.36 1.42 -8.29
C ARG A 157 -5.12 1.68 -9.60
N THR A 158 -5.51 0.61 -10.29
CA THR A 158 -6.26 0.70 -11.55
C THR A 158 -7.66 1.28 -11.31
N ALA A 159 -8.34 0.83 -10.25
CA ALA A 159 -9.63 1.38 -9.83
C ALA A 159 -9.52 2.89 -9.52
N PHE A 160 -8.50 3.31 -8.78
CA PHE A 160 -8.28 4.73 -8.48
C PHE A 160 -8.00 5.58 -9.71
N ARG A 161 -7.20 5.05 -10.64
CA ARG A 161 -6.97 5.71 -11.92
C ARG A 161 -8.29 5.88 -12.68
N GLY A 162 -9.13 4.84 -12.70
CA GLY A 162 -10.47 4.91 -13.27
C GLY A 162 -11.36 5.99 -12.64
N VAL A 163 -11.34 6.13 -11.31
CA VAL A 163 -12.09 7.19 -10.61
C VAL A 163 -11.56 8.59 -10.98
N ALA A 164 -10.24 8.77 -11.02
CA ALA A 164 -9.63 10.05 -11.38
C ALA A 164 -9.92 10.44 -12.84
N ASP A 165 -9.80 9.49 -13.76
CA ASP A 165 -10.10 9.68 -15.18
C ASP A 165 -11.61 9.95 -15.37
N GLY A 166 -12.47 9.30 -14.58
CA GLY A 166 -13.91 9.55 -14.54
C GLY A 166 -14.27 10.95 -14.06
N GLU A 167 -13.60 11.47 -13.02
CA GLU A 167 -13.82 12.85 -12.56
C GLU A 167 -13.40 13.87 -13.63
N PHE A 168 -12.26 13.64 -14.29
CA PHE A 168 -11.84 14.49 -15.40
C PHE A 168 -12.85 14.46 -16.55
N SER A 169 -13.33 13.26 -16.91
CA SER A 169 -14.38 13.08 -17.92
C SER A 169 -15.68 13.78 -17.54
N LEU A 170 -16.09 13.74 -16.27
CA LEU A 170 -17.28 14.44 -15.78
C LEU A 170 -17.12 15.95 -15.92
N ARG A 171 -15.97 16.50 -15.51
CA ARG A 171 -15.68 17.94 -15.65
C ARG A 171 -15.68 18.38 -17.12
N LEU A 172 -15.11 17.57 -18.00
CA LEU A 172 -15.10 17.86 -19.44
C LEU A 172 -16.52 17.80 -20.02
N SER A 173 -17.32 16.81 -19.63
CA SER A 173 -18.71 16.68 -20.08
C SER A 173 -19.58 17.83 -19.57
N LEU A 174 -19.38 18.27 -18.33
CA LEU A 174 -20.02 19.46 -17.77
C LEU A 174 -19.60 20.75 -18.49
N PHE A 175 -18.32 20.86 -18.87
CA PHE A 175 -17.85 21.99 -19.67
C PHE A 175 -18.50 22.01 -21.06
N ALA A 176 -18.54 20.86 -21.73
CA ALA A 176 -19.17 20.72 -23.04
C ALA A 176 -20.67 21.02 -23.00
N SER A 177 -21.38 20.61 -21.94
CA SER A 177 -22.81 20.87 -21.79
C SER A 177 -23.15 22.35 -21.62
N VAL A 178 -22.22 23.18 -21.15
CA VAL A 178 -22.38 24.64 -21.05
C VAL A 178 -21.95 25.33 -22.33
N VAL A 179 -20.82 24.93 -22.93
CA VAL A 179 -20.25 25.59 -24.11
C VAL A 179 -21.07 25.34 -25.37
N PHE A 180 -21.63 24.13 -25.53
CA PHE A 180 -22.38 23.78 -26.75
C PHE A 180 -23.67 24.61 -26.94
N PRO A 181 -24.55 24.77 -25.93
CA PRO A 181 -25.72 25.65 -26.05
C PRO A 181 -25.32 27.13 -26.22
N LEU A 182 -24.26 27.57 -25.55
CA LEU A 182 -23.79 28.95 -25.63
C LEU A 182 -23.25 29.30 -27.01
N THR A 183 -22.47 28.41 -27.62
CA THR A 183 -21.97 28.57 -28.99
C THR A 183 -23.11 28.54 -30.01
N LEU A 184 -24.13 27.70 -29.81
CA LEU A 184 -25.33 27.67 -30.64
C LEU A 184 -26.12 29.00 -30.55
N LEU A 185 -26.34 29.52 -29.35
CA LEU A 185 -27.01 30.83 -29.16
C LEU A 185 -26.21 31.97 -29.78
N ALA A 186 -24.88 31.98 -29.60
CA ALA A 186 -24.01 32.97 -30.22
C ALA A 186 -24.11 32.90 -31.75
N GLY A 187 -24.18 31.71 -32.34
CA GLY A 187 -24.42 31.51 -33.77
C GLY A 187 -25.76 32.09 -34.25
N ILE A 188 -26.85 31.76 -33.54
CA ILE A 188 -28.21 32.25 -33.88
C ILE A 188 -28.28 33.78 -33.79
N PHE A 189 -27.78 34.37 -32.70
CA PHE A 189 -27.83 35.83 -32.53
C PHE A 189 -26.86 36.58 -33.45
N SER A 190 -25.74 35.96 -33.87
CA SER A 190 -24.81 36.55 -34.83
C SER A 190 -25.44 36.75 -36.22
N MET A 191 -26.45 35.96 -36.58
CA MET A 191 -27.18 36.10 -37.85
C MET A 191 -28.17 37.29 -37.87
N GLY A 192 -28.58 37.83 -36.71
CA GLY A 192 -29.49 38.96 -36.64
C GLY A 192 -28.75 40.30 -36.58
N ASP A 193 -28.96 41.19 -37.56
CA ASP A 193 -28.32 42.52 -37.61
C ASP A 193 -28.57 43.38 -36.36
N ASP A 194 -29.70 43.17 -35.68
CA ASP A 194 -30.11 43.91 -34.48
C ASP A 194 -29.38 43.50 -33.19
N TYR A 195 -28.74 42.33 -33.17
CA TYR A 195 -28.07 41.76 -31.99
C TYR A 195 -26.55 41.87 -32.06
N ARG A 196 -26.01 42.61 -33.03
CA ARG A 196 -24.58 42.86 -33.15
C ARG A 196 -24.04 43.73 -32.00
N PRO A 197 -22.76 43.56 -31.61
CA PRO A 197 -22.13 44.40 -30.61
C PRO A 197 -22.20 45.88 -31.05
N GLY A 198 -22.76 46.74 -30.18
CA GLY A 198 -22.99 48.17 -30.45
C GLY A 198 -24.44 48.57 -30.75
N ARG A 199 -25.36 47.61 -30.89
CA ARG A 199 -26.81 47.88 -31.05
C ARG A 199 -27.55 47.84 -29.69
N PRO A 200 -28.68 48.57 -29.55
CA PRO A 200 -29.38 48.72 -28.27
C PRO A 200 -29.95 47.40 -27.72
N GLN A 201 -30.09 46.36 -28.55
CA GLN A 201 -30.65 45.07 -28.14
C GLN A 201 -29.61 44.02 -27.74
N PHE A 202 -28.31 44.34 -27.77
CA PHE A 202 -27.23 43.40 -27.44
C PHE A 202 -27.36 42.80 -26.03
N TRP A 203 -27.91 43.55 -25.07
CA TRP A 203 -28.10 43.08 -23.68
C TRP A 203 -29.01 41.84 -23.58
N LYS A 204 -29.92 41.62 -24.54
CA LYS A 204 -30.83 40.47 -24.56
C LYS A 204 -30.08 39.14 -24.70
N LEU A 205 -28.91 39.15 -25.34
CA LEU A 205 -28.06 37.97 -25.46
C LEU A 205 -27.58 37.49 -24.09
N TRP A 206 -27.20 38.43 -23.21
CA TRP A 206 -26.84 38.12 -21.82
C TRP A 206 -28.07 37.73 -20.99
N ALA A 207 -29.20 38.43 -21.19
CA ALA A 207 -30.43 38.18 -20.45
C ALA A 207 -31.07 36.81 -20.75
N ILE A 208 -30.94 36.30 -21.98
CA ILE A 208 -31.52 35.02 -22.41
C ILE A 208 -30.48 33.90 -22.36
N GLY A 209 -29.25 34.19 -22.76
CA GLY A 209 -28.22 33.16 -22.92
C GLY A 209 -27.76 32.57 -21.60
N VAL A 210 -27.56 33.40 -20.56
CA VAL A 210 -27.16 32.91 -19.24
C VAL A 210 -28.23 31.98 -18.63
N PRO A 211 -29.51 32.38 -18.50
CA PRO A 211 -30.52 31.49 -17.95
C PRO A 211 -30.73 30.24 -18.81
N PHE A 212 -30.70 30.35 -20.14
CA PHE A 212 -30.83 29.17 -21.01
C PHE A 212 -29.70 28.15 -20.80
N CYS A 213 -28.45 28.61 -20.70
CA CYS A 213 -27.31 27.72 -20.43
C CYS A 213 -27.42 27.07 -19.05
N VAL A 214 -27.87 27.81 -18.04
CA VAL A 214 -28.13 27.27 -16.69
C VAL A 214 -29.23 26.21 -16.71
N THR A 215 -30.33 26.46 -17.42
CA THR A 215 -31.44 25.50 -17.55
C THR A 215 -31.00 24.22 -18.26
N VAL A 216 -30.24 24.34 -19.36
CA VAL A 216 -29.73 23.16 -20.08
C VAL A 216 -28.72 22.39 -19.23
N ALA A 217 -27.78 23.08 -18.56
CA ALA A 217 -26.81 22.43 -17.68
C ALA A 217 -27.49 21.70 -16.52
N LEU A 218 -28.48 22.30 -15.86
CA LEU A 218 -29.27 21.66 -14.80
C LEU A 218 -30.07 20.45 -15.31
N GLY A 219 -30.68 20.58 -16.49
CA GLY A 219 -31.43 19.48 -17.12
C GLY A 219 -30.54 18.28 -17.47
N LEU A 220 -29.31 18.53 -17.94
CA LEU A 220 -28.36 17.49 -18.34
C LEU A 220 -27.70 16.79 -17.14
N VAL A 221 -27.39 17.53 -16.07
CA VAL A 221 -26.76 16.97 -14.87
C VAL A 221 -27.76 16.15 -14.03
N TYR A 222 -29.05 16.50 -14.03
CA TYR A 222 -30.03 15.96 -13.08
C TYR A 222 -31.30 15.37 -13.70
N GLY A 223 -31.19 14.79 -14.91
CA GLY A 223 -32.28 14.33 -15.78
C GLY A 223 -33.41 13.42 -15.22
N LYS A 224 -33.52 13.21 -13.90
CA LYS A 224 -34.70 12.64 -13.25
C LYS A 224 -35.39 13.53 -12.21
N HIS A 225 -34.71 14.47 -11.53
CA HIS A 225 -35.35 15.35 -10.53
C HIS A 225 -34.66 16.73 -10.44
N PRO A 226 -34.94 17.66 -11.37
CA PRO A 226 -34.36 19.00 -11.36
C PRO A 226 -34.88 19.90 -10.21
N TRP A 227 -36.05 19.57 -9.63
CA TRP A 227 -36.74 20.42 -8.65
C TRP A 227 -36.21 20.33 -7.22
N THR A 228 -35.58 19.21 -6.81
CA THR A 228 -35.08 19.04 -5.43
C THR A 228 -33.84 19.89 -5.15
N VAL A 229 -33.02 20.17 -6.16
CA VAL A 229 -31.80 20.97 -6.02
C VAL A 229 -32.09 22.46 -5.91
N PHE A 230 -33.15 22.97 -6.56
CA PHE A 230 -33.58 24.35 -6.34
C PHE A 230 -33.98 24.59 -4.89
N ILE A 231 -34.49 23.57 -4.19
CA ILE A 231 -34.82 23.63 -2.78
C ILE A 231 -33.53 23.67 -1.95
N ASP A 232 -32.58 22.76 -2.18
CA ASP A 232 -31.30 22.72 -1.45
C ASP A 232 -30.45 23.98 -1.69
N LEU A 233 -30.43 24.51 -2.92
CA LEU A 233 -29.69 25.72 -3.27
C LEU A 233 -30.37 26.97 -2.68
N TRP A 234 -31.70 26.98 -2.60
CA TRP A 234 -32.47 28.03 -1.92
C TRP A 234 -32.28 27.98 -0.41
N GLU A 235 -32.14 26.78 0.17
CA GLU A 235 -31.80 26.58 1.58
C GLU A 235 -30.37 27.07 1.87
N TYR A 236 -29.41 26.73 1.01
CA TYR A 236 -28.02 27.20 1.12
C TYR A 236 -27.90 28.72 0.92
N ALA A 237 -28.64 29.29 -0.04
CA ALA A 237 -28.71 30.72 -0.26
C ALA A 237 -29.41 31.43 0.90
N GLY A 238 -30.47 30.85 1.45
CA GLY A 238 -31.15 31.31 2.66
C GLY A 238 -30.21 31.37 3.86
N ASP A 239 -29.42 30.31 4.08
CA ASP A 239 -28.40 30.25 5.13
C ASP A 239 -27.25 31.23 4.91
N TRP A 240 -26.87 31.48 3.65
CA TRP A 240 -25.86 32.46 3.29
C TRP A 240 -26.36 33.91 3.49
N VAL A 241 -27.63 34.19 3.15
CA VAL A 241 -28.29 35.48 3.39
C VAL A 241 -28.47 35.73 4.89
N LYS A 242 -28.82 34.69 5.65
CA LYS A 242 -28.94 34.75 7.11
C LYS A 242 -27.59 35.03 7.79
N ARG A 243 -26.48 34.49 7.25
CA ARG A 243 -25.10 34.77 7.70
C ARG A 243 -24.59 36.16 7.30
N ARG A 244 -25.15 36.80 6.26
CA ARG A 244 -24.78 38.16 5.82
C ARG A 244 -25.51 39.30 6.56
N GLY A 245 -26.36 39.01 7.54
CA GLY A 245 -26.79 40.00 8.54
C GLY A 245 -27.90 40.95 8.10
N LEU A 246 -29.06 40.41 7.71
CA LEU A 246 -30.30 41.19 7.51
C LEU A 246 -31.49 40.68 8.35
N VAL A 247 -31.23 40.00 9.47
CA VAL A 247 -32.24 39.79 10.52
C VAL A 247 -31.63 40.10 11.87
N GLN A 248 -31.81 41.35 12.29
CA GLN A 248 -31.53 41.82 13.63
C GLN A 248 -32.65 41.32 14.56
N SER A 249 -32.66 40.03 14.89
CA SER A 249 -33.52 39.53 15.95
C SER A 249 -32.96 39.96 17.30
N ARG A 250 -33.62 40.97 17.88
CA ARG A 250 -33.64 41.23 19.32
C ARG A 250 -33.84 39.89 20.06
N ALA A 251 -32.77 39.39 20.67
CA ALA A 251 -32.82 38.39 21.73
C ALA A 251 -31.73 38.75 22.73
N HIS A 252 -31.90 39.92 23.34
CA HIS A 252 -31.25 40.30 24.58
C HIS A 252 -32.42 40.48 25.56
N GLU A 253 -32.27 39.94 26.78
CA GLU A 253 -33.30 39.86 27.85
C GLU A 253 -34.00 38.50 27.94
N ASN A 254 -33.29 37.53 28.57
CA ASN A 254 -33.81 36.47 29.47
C ASN A 254 -32.81 35.31 29.60
N SER A 255 -31.58 35.60 30.01
CA SER A 255 -30.64 34.54 30.44
C SER A 255 -29.75 35.02 31.59
N PHE A 256 -30.34 35.80 32.49
CA PHE A 256 -29.73 36.23 33.75
C PHE A 256 -30.52 35.68 34.94
N GLU A 257 -30.86 34.38 34.91
CA GLU A 257 -31.32 33.69 36.12
C GLU A 257 -31.13 32.18 35.97
N LYS A 258 -29.95 31.70 36.40
CA LYS A 258 -29.70 30.42 37.11
C LYS A 258 -28.22 30.07 37.05
N VAL A 259 -27.45 30.82 37.84
CA VAL A 259 -26.27 30.27 38.50
C VAL A 259 -26.73 29.82 39.88
N THR A 260 -26.62 28.53 40.17
CA THR A 260 -26.04 27.96 41.41
C THR A 260 -26.53 26.51 41.60
N GLY A 261 -25.60 25.56 41.62
CA GLY A 261 -25.91 24.17 41.98
C GLY A 261 -24.91 23.15 41.50
N LYS A 262 -23.75 23.11 42.16
CA LYS A 262 -22.86 21.95 42.41
C LYS A 262 -23.04 20.69 41.54
N GLU A 263 -21.97 20.30 40.84
CA GLU A 263 -21.27 19.03 41.14
C GLU A 263 -19.92 18.97 40.39
N GLN A 264 -18.84 19.14 41.15
CA GLN A 264 -17.51 18.68 40.79
C GLN A 264 -17.33 17.27 41.35
N SER A 265 -17.17 16.27 40.48
CA SER A 265 -16.39 15.07 40.79
C SER A 265 -16.09 14.28 39.52
N GLY A 266 -14.81 14.18 39.18
CA GLY A 266 -14.25 13.04 38.46
C GLY A 266 -14.30 13.06 36.93
N SER A 267 -13.28 13.63 36.28
CA SER A 267 -12.63 12.99 35.12
C SER A 267 -11.40 13.79 34.67
N ALA A 268 -10.32 13.70 35.45
CA ALA A 268 -9.00 14.20 35.06
C ALA A 268 -8.05 13.01 34.86
N ALA A 269 -8.34 12.15 33.88
CA ALA A 269 -7.43 11.08 33.49
C ALA A 269 -7.70 10.58 32.07
N LYS A 270 -7.47 11.41 31.05
CA LYS A 270 -7.28 10.95 29.65
C LYS A 270 -6.79 12.12 28.81
N ASN A 271 -5.48 12.36 28.82
CA ASN A 271 -4.70 12.90 27.71
C ASN A 271 -3.24 13.04 28.16
N ARG A 272 -2.55 11.90 28.30
CA ARG A 272 -1.09 11.88 28.24
C ARG A 272 -0.66 11.77 26.77
N PRO A 273 0.32 12.56 26.32
CA PRO A 273 0.77 12.57 24.93
C PRO A 273 1.32 11.20 24.51
N TYR A 274 0.95 10.78 23.30
CA TYR A 274 1.26 9.47 22.70
C TYR A 274 2.76 9.13 22.67
N ALA A 275 3.65 10.10 22.87
CA ALA A 275 5.10 9.94 22.94
C ALA A 275 5.57 9.16 24.20
N GLU A 276 4.87 9.29 25.34
CA GLU A 276 5.29 8.68 26.63
C GLU A 276 4.96 7.18 26.70
N LYS A 277 3.93 6.71 25.98
CA LYS A 277 3.62 5.27 25.87
C LYS A 277 4.63 4.51 25.01
N LYS A 278 5.32 5.18 24.08
CA LYS A 278 6.33 4.56 23.20
C LYS A 278 7.68 4.40 23.88
N SER A 279 8.05 5.28 24.82
CA SER A 279 9.26 5.12 25.64
C SER A 279 9.09 4.00 26.68
N LEU A 280 7.93 3.89 27.32
CA LEU A 280 7.65 2.81 28.28
C LEU A 280 7.64 1.42 27.64
N LYS A 281 7.08 1.27 26.42
CA LYS A 281 7.15 0.00 25.68
C LYS A 281 8.57 -0.38 25.23
N ARG A 282 9.43 0.61 24.92
CA ARG A 282 10.85 0.35 24.58
C ARG A 282 11.70 0.01 25.80
N ALA A 283 11.36 0.53 26.98
CA ALA A 283 12.03 0.18 28.23
C ALA A 283 11.69 -1.24 28.67
N ALA A 284 10.43 -1.67 28.53
CA ALA A 284 10.01 -3.04 28.83
C ALA A 284 10.70 -4.09 27.94
N TYR A 285 10.86 -3.81 26.65
CA TYR A 285 11.57 -4.72 25.73
C TYR A 285 13.07 -4.86 26.03
N ARG A 286 13.74 -3.81 26.54
CA ARG A 286 15.15 -3.92 26.95
C ARG A 286 15.35 -4.73 28.23
N ALA A 287 14.39 -4.68 29.16
CA ALA A 287 14.48 -5.46 30.39
C ALA A 287 14.35 -6.97 30.13
N ASP A 288 13.50 -7.38 29.19
CA ASP A 288 13.36 -8.79 28.80
C ASP A 288 14.60 -9.28 28.02
N GLU A 289 15.24 -8.41 27.23
CA GLU A 289 16.46 -8.75 26.49
C GLU A 289 17.68 -8.91 27.42
N GLU A 290 17.76 -8.12 28.50
CA GLU A 290 18.80 -8.27 29.53
C GLU A 290 18.59 -9.51 30.41
N GLN A 291 17.34 -9.94 30.66
CA GLN A 291 17.06 -11.17 31.40
C GLN A 291 17.32 -12.44 30.57
N ALA A 292 17.13 -12.39 29.25
CA ALA A 292 17.41 -13.52 28.35
C ALA A 292 18.92 -13.76 28.10
N VAL A 293 19.79 -12.81 28.45
CA VAL A 293 21.26 -12.93 28.30
C VAL A 293 21.93 -13.45 29.57
N ILE A 294 21.21 -13.47 30.71
CA ILE A 294 21.72 -13.91 32.02
C ILE A 294 21.26 -15.34 32.39
N ALA A 295 20.33 -15.93 31.62
CA ALA A 295 19.88 -17.32 31.75
C ALA A 295 20.55 -18.22 30.70
#